data_AF-I1BWP8-F1
#
_entry.id   AF-I1BWP8-F1
#
_cell.length_a   1.000
_cell.length_b   1.000
_cell.length_c   1.000
_cell.angle_alpha   90.00
_cell.angle_beta   90.00
_cell.angle_gamma   90.00
#
_symmetry.space_group_name_H-M   'P 1'
#
loop_
_entity.id
_entity.type
_entity.pdbx_description
1 polymer ?
#
loop_
_entity_poly.entity_id
_entity_poly.type
_entity_poly.pdbx_seq_one_letter_code
_entity_poly.pdbx_strand_id
1 'polypeptide(L)' 'MKKRKYDAAVLDACGALLFEKPHEEMVLKVVSSVNLKPVSMVNSDGEELNVLAHESQFQQIQKNDIQSASVVA' A
#
# COMPACT_ATOMS: atom_id res chain seq x y z
N MET A 1 -12.52 11.82 -2.91
CA MET A 1 -11.91 10.98 -3.95
C MET A 1 -10.62 10.29 -3.48
N LYS A 2 -9.76 10.96 -2.70
CA LYS A 2 -8.53 10.42 -2.08
C LYS A 2 -8.71 9.11 -1.29
N LYS A 3 -9.69 9.07 -0.37
CA LYS A 3 -10.00 7.87 0.44
C LYS A 3 -10.23 6.59 -0.38
N ARG A 4 -10.94 6.67 -1.52
CA ARG A 4 -11.16 5.48 -2.38
C ARG A 4 -9.87 4.96 -3.01
N LYS A 5 -8.91 5.84 -3.32
CA LYS A 5 -7.60 5.44 -3.86
C LYS A 5 -6.74 4.79 -2.77
N TYR A 6 -6.77 5.35 -1.56
CA TYR A 6 -6.12 4.76 -0.39
C TYR A 6 -6.64 3.35 -0.09
N ASP A 7 -7.97 3.20 0.05
CA ASP A 7 -8.59 1.92 0.37
C ASP A 7 -8.28 0.87 -0.71
N ALA A 8 -8.36 1.25 -1.99
CA ALA A 8 -8.01 0.37 -3.10
C ALA A 8 -6.53 -0.08 -3.07
N ALA A 9 -5.60 0.82 -2.76
CA ALA A 9 -4.18 0.49 -2.67
C ALA A 9 -3.86 -0.43 -1.47
N VAL A 10 -4.57 -0.28 -0.35
CA VAL A 10 -4.46 -1.21 0.78
C VAL A 10 -4.97 -2.60 0.38
N LEU A 11 -6.13 -2.67 -0.27
CA LEU A 11 -6.70 -3.94 -0.69
C LEU A 11 -5.84 -4.63 -1.75
N ASP A 12 -5.27 -3.87 -2.69
CA ASP A 12 -4.35 -4.40 -3.70
C ASP A 12 -3.08 -4.98 -3.07
N ALA A 13 -2.44 -4.24 -2.15
CA ALA A 13 -1.27 -4.72 -1.41
C ALA A 13 -1.54 -5.97 -0.56
N CYS A 14 -2.80 -6.21 -0.17
CA CYS A 14 -3.21 -7.39 0.56
C CYS A 14 -3.78 -8.52 -0.32
N GLY A 15 -3.87 -8.35 -1.64
CA GLY A 15 -4.54 -9.31 -2.53
C GLY A 15 -6.05 -9.46 -2.26
N ALA A 16 -6.67 -8.41 -1.70
CA ALA A 16 -8.04 -8.42 -1.19
C ALA A 16 -9.04 -7.66 -2.08
N LEU A 17 -8.64 -7.19 -3.28
CA LEU A 17 -9.52 -6.44 -4.20
C LEU A 17 -10.78 -7.20 -4.65
N LEU A 18 -10.76 -8.52 -4.57
CA LEU A 18 -11.86 -9.39 -5.00
C LEU A 18 -12.63 -9.96 -3.82
N PHE A 19 -12.35 -9.50 -2.59
CA PHE A 19 -13.05 -9.96 -1.41
C PHE A 19 -14.46 -9.37 -1.36
N GLU A 20 -15.36 -10.04 -0.63
CA GLU A 20 -16.64 -9.44 -0.33
C GLU A 20 -16.46 -8.21 0.58
N LYS A 21 -17.32 -7.20 0.43
CA LYS A 21 -17.24 -5.94 1.19
C LYS A 21 -16.99 -6.09 2.70
N PRO A 22 -17.63 -7.03 3.43
CA PRO A 22 -17.34 -7.18 4.86
C PRO A 22 -15.88 -7.56 5.16
N HIS A 23 -15.27 -8.34 4.27
CA HIS A 23 -13.86 -8.75 4.38
C HIS A 23 -12.92 -7.63 3.96
N GLU A 24 -13.26 -6.86 2.92
CA GLU A 24 -12.53 -5.64 2.56
C GLU A 24 -12.48 -4.66 3.75
N GLU A 25 -13.62 -4.41 4.40
CA GLU A 25 -13.71 -3.54 5.58
C GLU A 25 -12.88 -4.06 6.76
N MET A 26 -12.80 -5.38 6.94
CA MET A 26 -11.96 -6.00 7.97
C MET A 26 -10.48 -5.76 7.70
N VAL A 27 -10.03 -5.96 6.44
CA VAL A 27 -8.64 -5.70 6.03
C VAL A 27 -8.27 -4.25 6.28
N LEU A 28 -9.11 -3.29 5.86
CA LEU A 28 -8.88 -1.86 6.08
C LEU A 28 -8.76 -1.52 7.57
N LYS A 29 -9.61 -2.11 8.42
CA LYS A 29 -9.55 -1.91 9.88
C LYS A 29 -8.26 -2.45 10.49
N VAL A 30 -7.83 -3.65 10.09
CA VAL A 30 -6.60 -4.27 10.59
C VAL A 30 -5.39 -3.45 10.15
N VAL A 31 -5.27 -3.11 8.87
CA VAL A 31 -4.14 -2.32 8.35
C VAL A 31 -4.07 -0.95 9.04
N SER A 32 -5.22 -0.31 9.26
CA SER A 32 -5.30 0.95 10.00
C SER A 32 -4.91 0.79 11.47
N SER A 33 -5.23 -0.33 12.13
CA SER A 33 -4.93 -0.53 13.56
C SER A 33 -3.45 -0.76 13.83
N VAL A 34 -2.73 -1.34 12.86
CA VAL A 34 -1.28 -1.50 12.90
C VAL A 34 -0.51 -0.31 12.32
N ASN A 35 -1.19 0.77 11.92
CA ASN A 35 -0.58 1.99 11.38
C ASN A 35 0.35 1.72 10.19
N LEU A 36 -0.08 0.82 9.29
CA LEU A 36 0.56 0.59 8.01
C LEU A 36 -0.08 1.49 6.95
N LYS A 37 0.74 1.92 6.00
CA LYS A 37 0.32 2.78 4.89
C LYS A 37 0.67 2.10 3.56
N PRO A 38 -0.22 2.18 2.56
CA PRO A 38 0.07 1.70 1.21
C PRO A 38 1.12 2.60 0.55
N VAL A 39 2.12 1.96 -0.04
CA VAL A 39 3.19 2.59 -0.82
C VAL A 39 3.20 1.96 -2.20
N SER A 40 3.09 2.80 -3.23
CA SER A 40 3.36 2.38 -4.61
C SER A 40 4.86 2.51 -4.85
N MET A 41 5.48 1.41 -5.30
CA MET A 41 6.90 1.29 -5.58
C MET A 41 7.09 0.88 -7.04
N VAL A 42 8.08 1.47 -7.71
CA VAL A 42 8.47 1.07 -9.06
C VAL A 42 9.88 0.50 -9.02
N ASN A 43 10.02 -0.77 -9.42
CA ASN A 43 11.32 -1.43 -9.47
C ASN A 43 12.13 -1.00 -10.71
N SER A 44 13.37 -1.50 -10.84
CA SER A 44 14.25 -1.20 -11.98
C SER A 44 13.70 -1.65 -13.33
N ASP A 45 12.80 -2.63 -13.35
CA ASP A 45 12.16 -3.16 -14.54
C ASP A 45 10.91 -2.36 -14.95
N GLY A 46 10.53 -1.34 -14.16
CA GLY A 46 9.37 -0.50 -14.39
C GLY A 46 8.05 -1.11 -13.91
N GLU A 47 8.10 -2.19 -13.13
CA GLU A 47 6.92 -2.82 -12.55
C GLU A 47 6.46 -2.05 -11.31
N GLU A 48 5.16 -1.75 -11.25
CA GLU A 48 4.52 -1.12 -10.10
C GLU A 48 4.07 -2.17 -9.09
N LEU A 49 4.49 -2.00 -7.84
CA LEU A 49 4.19 -2.87 -6.72
C LEU A 49 3.57 -2.05 -5.60
N ASN A 50 2.39 -2.45 -5.13
CA ASN A 50 1.77 -1.88 -3.95
C ASN A 50 2.18 -2.70 -2.72
N VAL A 51 2.82 -2.05 -1.76
CA VAL A 51 3.24 -2.67 -0.50
C VAL A 51 2.68 -1.92 0.70
N LEU A 52 2.64 -2.59 1.86
CA LEU A 52 2.34 -1.95 3.14
C LEU A 52 3.63 -1.72 3.91
N ALA A 53 3.84 -0.49 4.36
CA ALA A 53 4.99 -0.16 5.19
C ALA A 53 4.63 0.85 6.28
N HIS A 54 5.40 0.85 7.36
CA HIS A 54 5.35 1.93 8.34
C HIS A 54 6.00 3.19 7.77
N GLU A 55 5.49 4.35 8.17
CA GLU A 55 6.04 5.64 7.74
C GLU A 55 7.52 5.82 8.07
N SER A 56 7.98 5.22 9.18
CA SER A 56 9.39 5.20 9.58
C SER A 56 10.29 4.42 8.61
N GLN A 57 9.73 3.51 7.82
CA GLN A 57 10.48 2.68 6.86
C GLN A 57 10.59 3.33 5.48
N PHE A 58 9.80 4.38 5.19
CA PHE A 58 9.75 5.00 3.86
C PHE A 58 11.10 5.55 3.40
N GLN A 59 11.86 6.17 4.31
CA GLN A 59 13.20 6.70 4.01
C GLN A 59 14.22 5.59 3.72
N GLN A 60 14.00 4.37 4.20
CA GLN A 60 14.86 3.22 3.97
C GLN A 60 14.52 2.54 2.64
N ILE A 61 13.23 2.49 2.28
CA ILE A 61 12.73 1.95 1.01
C ILE A 61 13.36 2.70 -0.18
N GLN A 62 13.54 4.03 -0.09
CA GLN A 62 14.17 4.81 -1.16
C GLN A 62 15.66 4.46 -1.43
N LYS A 63 16.30 3.62 -0.61
CA LYS A 63 17.74 3.30 -0.73
C LYS A 63 18.04 1.96 -1.41
N ASN A 64 17.03 1.15 -1.75
CA ASN A 64 17.21 -0.20 -2.28
C ASN A 64 16.70 -0.31 -3.73
N ASP A 65 17.52 -0.09 -4.76
CA ASP A 65 17.22 -0.34 -6.21
C ASP A 65 15.80 0.02 -6.74
N ILE A 66 15.11 0.91 -6.04
CA ILE A 66 13.75 1.35 -6.34
C ILE A 66 13.86 2.67 -7.06
N GLN A 67 13.30 2.73 -8.26
CA GLN A 67 13.32 3.95 -9.06
C GLN A 67 12.49 5.05 -8.41
N SER A 68 11.35 4.68 -7.81
CA SER A 68 10.51 5.61 -7.06
C SER A 68 9.63 4.88 -6.05
N ALA A 69 9.36 5.55 -4.93
CA ALA A 69 8.41 5.11 -3.92
C ALA A 69 7.54 6.30 -3.49
N SER A 70 6.23 6.12 -3.49
CA SER A 70 5.28 7.17 -3.10
C SER A 70 4.16 6.62 -2.22
N VAL A 71 3.80 7.39 -1.20
CA VAL A 71 2.68 7.06 -0.31
C VAL A 71 1.38 7.38 -1.05
N VAL A 72 0.46 6.42 -1.08
CA VAL A 72 -0.86 6.66 -1.67
C VAL A 72 -1.70 7.48 -0.69
N ALA A 73 -2.19 8.64 -1.12
CA ALA A 73 -2.88 9.65 -0.28
C ALA A 73 -4.37 9.85 -0.62
#